data_AF-A0A258BBU4-F1
#
_entry.id   AF-A0A258BBU4-F1
#
_cell.length_a   1.000
_cell.length_b   1.000
_cell.length_c   1.000
_cell.angle_alpha   90.00
_cell.angle_beta   90.00
_cell.angle_gamma   90.00
#
_symmetry.space_group_name_H-M   'P 1'
#
loop_
_entity.id
_entity.type
_entity.pdbx_description
1 polymer ?
#
loop_
_entity_poly.entity_id
_entity_poly.type
_entity_poly.pdbx_seq_one_letter_code
_entity_poly.pdbx_strand_id
1 'polypeptide(L)'
;AASLLVVDRNNSQVFGRYWGAIEHIPLLHFEVAYYQAIEYCIREGIQTFEGGAQGEHKMARGFLPTTLHSAHWIADPGFSKAVGNFLKRERNGVAAYVDELEQHNPLKSTTVQP
;
A
#
# COMPACT_ATOMS: atom_id res chain seq x y z
N ALA A 1 -3.09 16.28 -16.62
CA ALA A 1 -3.01 15.66 -15.28
C ALA A 1 -1.60 15.14 -15.07
N ALA A 2 -1.15 15.00 -13.82
CA ALA A 2 0.20 14.52 -13.51
C ALA A 2 0.22 13.74 -12.20
N SER A 3 1.23 12.87 -12.07
CA SER A 3 1.52 12.12 -10.85
C SER A 3 2.96 12.30 -10.44
N LEU A 4 3.18 12.28 -9.13
CA LEU A 4 4.51 12.28 -8.53
C LEU A 4 4.83 10.88 -8.03
N LEU A 5 5.94 10.33 -8.53
CA LEU A 5 6.49 9.03 -8.12
C LEU A 5 7.84 9.25 -7.46
N VAL A 6 8.07 8.54 -6.34
CA VAL A 6 9.39 8.42 -5.71
C VAL A 6 9.92 7.04 -6.00
N VAL A 7 11.13 6.97 -6.58
CA VAL A 7 11.74 5.71 -7.02
C VAL A 7 12.92 5.38 -6.11
N ASP A 8 12.81 4.28 -5.38
CA ASP A 8 13.92 3.65 -4.67
C ASP A 8 14.47 2.50 -5.53
N ARG A 9 15.55 2.78 -6.25
CA ARG A 9 16.19 1.79 -7.14
C ARG A 9 16.91 0.69 -6.38
N ASN A 10 17.39 0.96 -5.17
CA ASN A 10 18.14 -0.03 -4.39
C ASN A 10 17.21 -1.15 -3.90
N ASN A 11 16.00 -0.78 -3.49
CA ASN A 11 14.99 -1.74 -3.03
C ASN A 11 14.02 -2.18 -4.14
N SER A 12 14.20 -1.68 -5.38
CA SER A 12 13.29 -1.94 -6.50
C SER A 12 11.83 -1.61 -6.15
N GLN A 13 11.62 -0.40 -5.65
CA GLN A 13 10.33 0.10 -5.17
C GLN A 13 9.99 1.46 -5.78
N VAL A 14 8.72 1.64 -6.13
CA VAL A 14 8.14 2.96 -6.46
C VAL A 14 7.03 3.27 -5.47
N PHE A 15 7.01 4.49 -4.96
CA PHE A 15 5.96 5.02 -4.11
C PHE A 15 5.18 6.08 -4.88
N GLY A 16 3.86 5.91 -4.96
CA GLY A 16 2.99 6.83 -5.71
C GLY A 16 1.65 6.99 -5.02
N ARG A 17 1.22 8.24 -4.87
CA ARG A 17 -0.10 8.58 -4.33
C ARG A 17 -0.52 10.00 -4.67
N TYR A 18 0.46 10.89 -4.84
CA TYR A 18 0.23 12.27 -5.19
C TYR A 18 -0.02 12.40 -6.69
N TRP A 19 -1.17 12.95 -7.03
CA TRP A 19 -1.54 13.28 -8.38
C TRP A 19 -2.42 14.53 -8.38
N GLY A 20 -2.54 15.17 -9.54
CA GLY A 20 -3.38 16.33 -9.72
C GLY A 20 -3.81 16.54 -11.16
N ALA A 21 -4.90 17.30 -11.33
CA ALA A 21 -5.40 17.71 -12.63
C ALA A 21 -5.94 19.15 -12.53
N ILE A 22 -5.81 19.90 -13.62
CA ILE A 22 -6.40 21.24 -13.75
C ILE A 22 -7.89 21.20 -14.11
N GLU A 23 -8.34 20.06 -14.63
CA GLU A 23 -9.73 19.80 -15.02
C GLU A 23 -10.26 18.57 -14.30
N HIS A 24 -11.56 18.56 -14.02
CA HIS A 24 -12.22 17.40 -13.46
C HIS A 24 -12.56 16.41 -14.59
N ILE A 25 -11.89 15.26 -14.58
CA ILE A 25 -12.17 14.15 -15.48
C ILE A 25 -12.64 12.96 -14.64
N PRO A 26 -13.85 12.42 -14.87
CA PRO A 26 -14.35 11.26 -14.15
C PRO A 26 -13.35 10.11 -14.18
N LEU A 27 -13.12 9.47 -13.03
CA LEU A 27 -12.26 8.29 -12.88
C LEU A 27 -10.77 8.49 -13.22
N LEU A 28 -10.32 9.71 -13.54
CA LEU A 28 -8.92 10.00 -13.88
C LEU A 28 -7.92 9.54 -12.81
N HIS A 29 -8.31 9.59 -11.53
CA HIS A 29 -7.47 9.17 -10.42
C HIS A 29 -6.95 7.74 -10.57
N PHE A 30 -7.71 6.83 -11.21
CA PHE A 30 -7.26 5.45 -11.43
C PHE A 30 -6.07 5.38 -12.37
N GLU A 31 -6.16 6.13 -13.47
CA GLU A 31 -5.12 6.20 -14.50
C GLU A 31 -3.83 6.74 -13.93
N VAL A 32 -3.92 7.88 -13.25
CA VAL A 32 -2.74 8.62 -12.82
C VAL A 32 -2.18 8.09 -11.49
N ALA A 33 -3.00 7.59 -10.56
CA ALA A 33 -2.52 7.11 -9.27
C ALA A 33 -2.12 5.63 -9.27
N TYR A 34 -2.59 4.82 -10.23
CA TYR A 34 -2.29 3.38 -10.27
C TYR A 34 -1.73 2.92 -11.61
N TYR A 35 -2.50 3.02 -12.70
CA TYR A 35 -2.15 2.30 -13.94
C TYR A 35 -0.87 2.79 -14.59
N GLN A 36 -0.67 4.11 -14.72
CA GLN A 36 0.56 4.68 -15.26
C GLN A 36 1.79 4.34 -14.41
N ALA A 37 1.64 4.27 -13.09
CA ALA A 37 2.73 3.92 -12.18
C ALA A 37 3.09 2.43 -12.26
N ILE A 38 2.08 1.56 -12.36
CA ILE A 38 2.26 0.12 -12.58
C ILE A 38 2.94 -0.12 -13.93
N GLU A 39 2.49 0.54 -15.00
CA GLU A 39 3.10 0.45 -16.33
C GLU A 39 4.57 0.92 -16.31
N TYR A 40 4.85 2.02 -15.60
CA TYR A 40 6.22 2.48 -15.36
C TYR A 40 7.06 1.40 -14.65
N CYS A 41 6.56 0.79 -13.57
CA CYS A 41 7.29 -0.27 -12.87
C CYS A 41 7.57 -1.47 -13.78
N ILE A 42 6.58 -1.93 -14.55
CA ILE A 42 6.74 -3.05 -15.49
C ILE A 42 7.82 -2.74 -16.52
N ARG A 43 7.77 -1.55 -17.14
CA ARG A 43 8.73 -1.12 -18.16
C ARG A 43 10.16 -1.03 -17.61
N GLU A 44 10.31 -0.51 -16.39
CA GLU A 44 11.60 -0.31 -15.75
C GLU A 44 12.12 -1.55 -14.98
N GLY A 45 11.36 -2.66 -14.98
CA GLY A 45 11.71 -3.88 -14.25
C GLY A 45 11.64 -3.74 -12.73
N ILE A 46 10.91 -2.75 -12.21
CA ILE A 46 10.75 -2.48 -10.79
C ILE A 46 9.72 -3.44 -10.21
N GLN A 47 10.06 -4.08 -9.08
CA GLN A 47 9.29 -5.21 -8.55
C GLN A 47 8.07 -4.79 -7.74
N THR A 48 8.08 -3.60 -7.14
CA THR A 48 7.04 -3.21 -6.20
C THR A 48 6.55 -1.80 -6.47
N PHE A 49 5.23 -1.64 -6.52
CA PHE A 49 4.55 -0.36 -6.53
C PHE A 49 3.68 -0.18 -5.29
N GLU A 50 3.97 0.86 -4.51
CA GLU A 50 3.27 1.24 -3.29
C GLU A 50 2.28 2.36 -3.58
N GLY A 51 1.00 1.99 -3.75
CA GLY A 51 -0.13 2.91 -3.99
C GLY A 51 -0.64 3.66 -2.73
N GLY A 52 0.15 3.64 -1.65
CA GLY A 52 -0.15 4.22 -0.34
C GLY A 52 -0.99 3.32 0.58
N ALA A 53 -1.18 3.76 1.83
CA ALA A 53 -1.93 3.02 2.85
C ALA A 53 -3.47 3.13 2.70
N GLN A 54 -4.19 2.19 3.32
CA GLN A 54 -5.66 2.07 3.47
C GLN A 54 -6.48 1.66 2.22
N GLY A 55 -7.55 0.91 2.52
CA GLY A 55 -8.72 0.68 1.67
C GLY A 55 -8.85 -0.76 1.19
N GLU A 56 -9.82 -1.49 1.72
CA GLU A 56 -10.20 -2.85 1.22
C GLU A 56 -10.49 -2.84 -0.28
N HIS A 57 -11.02 -1.72 -0.78
CA HIS A 57 -11.27 -1.47 -2.19
C HIS A 57 -10.02 -1.53 -3.09
N LYS A 58 -8.80 -1.53 -2.53
CA LYS A 58 -7.55 -1.71 -3.28
C LYS A 58 -7.29 -3.15 -3.67
N MET A 59 -7.87 -4.11 -2.95
CA MET A 59 -7.82 -5.54 -3.31
C MET A 59 -8.36 -5.75 -4.71
N ALA A 60 -9.55 -5.20 -4.99
CA ALA A 60 -10.18 -5.26 -6.31
C ALA A 60 -9.34 -4.60 -7.43
N ARG A 61 -8.29 -3.84 -7.08
CA ARG A 61 -7.38 -3.14 -8.01
C ARG A 61 -6.02 -3.85 -8.12
N GLY A 62 -5.87 -5.03 -7.52
CA GLY A 62 -4.65 -5.84 -7.58
C GLY A 62 -3.58 -5.50 -6.53
N PHE A 63 -3.89 -4.66 -5.54
CA PHE A 63 -2.99 -4.42 -4.40
C PHE A 63 -3.32 -5.41 -3.29
N LEU A 64 -2.43 -6.38 -3.09
CA LEU A 64 -2.53 -7.37 -2.03
C LEU A 64 -2.27 -6.73 -0.67
N PRO A 65 -2.84 -7.27 0.43
CA PRO A 65 -2.55 -6.75 1.75
C PRO A 65 -1.07 -7.03 2.04
N THR A 66 -0.39 -6.03 2.57
CA THR A 66 1.01 -6.17 2.98
C THR A 66 1.20 -5.41 4.28
N THR A 67 1.89 -6.05 5.23
CA THR A 67 2.18 -5.42 6.52
C THR A 67 3.29 -4.38 6.33
N LEU A 68 2.97 -3.13 6.62
CA LEU A 68 3.91 -2.02 6.62
C LEU A 68 4.24 -1.59 8.05
N HIS A 69 5.47 -1.12 8.24
CA HIS A 69 5.93 -0.58 9.52
C HIS A 69 5.95 0.94 9.47
N SER A 70 5.60 1.58 10.58
CA SER A 70 5.78 3.01 10.78
C SER A 70 6.66 3.25 12.00
N ALA A 71 7.53 4.24 11.90
CA ALA A 71 8.44 4.64 12.97
C ALA A 71 7.97 5.97 13.55
N HIS A 72 7.81 6.01 14.87
CA HIS A 72 7.32 7.19 15.58
C HIS A 72 8.26 7.51 16.73
N TRP A 73 8.71 8.76 16.80
CA TRP A 73 9.41 9.26 17.97
C TRP A 73 8.43 10.02 18.86
N ILE A 74 8.36 9.63 20.13
CA ILE A 74 7.45 10.22 21.12
C ILE A 74 8.29 10.70 22.30
N ALA A 75 8.37 12.02 22.47
CA ALA A 75 9.20 12.65 23.49
C ALA A 75 8.67 12.40 24.91
N ASP A 76 7.35 12.47 25.10
CA ASP A 76 6.74 12.31 26.42
C ASP A 76 6.76 10.83 26.85
N PRO A 77 7.41 10.48 27.98
CA PRO A 77 7.50 9.08 28.41
C PRO A 77 6.14 8.45 28.77
N GLY A 78 5.22 9.25 29.30
CA GLY A 78 3.88 8.79 29.68
C GLY A 78 3.06 8.40 28.44
N PHE A 79 3.09 9.25 27.42
CA PHE A 79 2.40 9.03 26.16
C PHE A 79 3.04 7.89 25.36
N SER A 80 4.37 7.83 25.31
CA SER A 80 5.10 6.71 24.69
C SER A 80 4.71 5.36 25.30
N LYS A 81 4.61 5.29 26.63
CA LYS A 81 4.13 4.09 27.34
C LYS A 81 2.67 3.77 27.02
N ALA A 82 1.80 4.78 26.96
CA ALA A 82 0.39 4.58 26.63
C ALA A 82 0.22 3.99 25.22
N VAL A 83 0.92 4.55 24.23
CA VAL A 83 0.96 4.04 22.85
C VAL A 83 1.51 2.62 22.83
N GLY A 84 2.64 2.35 23.50
CA GLY A 84 3.22 1.01 23.56
C GLY A 84 2.28 -0.05 24.16
N ASN A 85 1.50 0.31 25.18
CA ASN A 85 0.50 -0.58 25.76
C ASN A 85 -0.68 -0.86 24.81
N PHE A 86 -1.10 0.14 24.03
CA PHE A 86 -2.12 -0.03 23.00
C PHE A 86 -1.62 -0.94 21.86
N LEU A 87 -0.41 -0.71 21.36
CA LEU A 87 0.19 -1.49 20.26
C LEU A 87 0.31 -2.98 20.56
N LYS A 88 0.47 -3.38 21.84
CA LYS A 88 0.44 -4.80 22.25
C LYS A 88 -0.88 -5.49 21.91
N ARG A 89 -2.00 -4.78 22.01
CA ARG A 89 -3.33 -5.31 21.68
C ARG A 89 -3.61 -5.19 20.18
N GLU A 90 -3.26 -4.05 19.60
CA GLU A 90 -3.50 -3.77 18.19
C GLU A 90 -2.78 -4.78 17.27
N ARG A 91 -1.56 -5.19 17.61
CA ARG A 91 -0.77 -6.13 16.78
C ARG A 91 -1.53 -7.42 16.46
N ASN A 92 -2.23 -7.98 17.44
CA ASN A 92 -3.01 -9.20 17.23
C ASN A 92 -4.23 -8.94 16.32
N GLY A 93 -4.86 -7.76 16.45
CA GLY A 93 -5.98 -7.35 15.59
C GLY A 93 -5.54 -7.10 14.15
N VAL A 94 -4.38 -6.47 13.93
CA VAL A 94 -3.84 -6.23 12.59
C VAL A 94 -3.48 -7.55 11.90
N ALA A 95 -2.86 -8.50 12.61
CA ALA A 95 -2.54 -9.80 12.04
C ALA A 95 -3.82 -10.54 11.58
N ALA A 96 -4.83 -10.62 12.45
CA ALA A 96 -6.11 -11.26 12.11
C ALA A 96 -6.81 -10.57 10.92
N TYR A 97 -6.72 -9.24 10.83
CA TYR A 97 -7.29 -8.48 9.71
C TYR A 97 -6.54 -8.73 8.39
N VAL A 98 -5.22 -8.86 8.42
CA VAL A 98 -4.43 -9.24 7.23
C VAL A 98 -4.84 -10.64 6.76
N ASP A 99 -4.95 -11.60 7.68
CA ASP A 99 -5.37 -12.97 7.36
C ASP A 99 -6.78 -13.00 6.73
N GLU A 100 -7.71 -12.19 7.23
CA GLU A 100 -9.05 -12.03 6.66
C GLU A 100 -9.00 -11.47 5.22
N LEU A 101 -8.20 -10.42 4.99
CA LEU A 101 -8.05 -9.85 3.64
C LEU A 101 -7.40 -10.84 2.66
N GLU A 102 -6.44 -11.64 3.09
CA GLU A 102 -5.82 -12.68 2.25
C GLU A 102 -6.81 -13.77 1.82
N GLN A 103 -7.78 -14.12 2.68
CA GLN A 103 -8.86 -15.07 2.32
C GLN A 103 -9.74 -14.55 1.18
N HIS A 104 -9.75 -13.22 0.96
CA HIS A 104 -10.49 -12.55 -0.11
C HIS A 104 -9.60 -12.12 -1.28
N ASN A 105 -8.43 -12.77 -1.46
CA ASN A 105 -7.53 -12.47 -2.57
C ASN A 105 -8.23 -12.69 -3.94
N PRO A 106 -8.33 -11.65 -4.79
CA PRO A 106 -8.98 -11.76 -6.10
C PRO A 106 -8.10 -12.44 -7.16
N LEU A 107 -6.81 -12.65 -6.88
CA LEU A 107 -5.88 -13.32 -7.79
C LEU A 107 -5.99 -14.84 -7.64
N LYS A 108 -5.92 -15.56 -8.77
CA LYS A 108 -5.85 -17.02 -8.74
C LYS A 108 -4.58 -17.46 -8.03
N SER A 109 -4.72 -18.42 -7.11
CA SER A 109 -3.57 -19.07 -6.49
C SER A 109 -2.64 -19.63 -7.57
N THR A 110 -1.36 -19.28 -7.50
CA THR A 110 -0.32 -19.79 -8.39
C THR A 110 0.18 -21.17 -7.94
N THR A 111 -0.25 -21.62 -6.76
CA THR A 111 -0.02 -22.99 -6.29
C THR A 111 -0.96 -23.92 -7.05
N VAL A 112 -0.44 -24.57 -8.09
CA VAL A 112 -1.08 -25.76 -8.66
C VAL A 112 -1.15 -26.78 -7.53
N GLN A 113 -2.36 -27.09 -7.03
CA GLN A 113 -2.52 -28.22 -6.12
C GLN A 113 -2.14 -29.50 -6.88
N PRO A 114 -1.33 -30.39 -6.29
CA PRO A 114 -0.91 -31.64 -6.91
C PRO A 114 -2.10 -32.56 -7.23
#